data_AF-A0A2R6KCW8-F1
#
_entry.id   AF-A0A2R6KCW8-F1
#
_cell.length_a   1.000
_cell.length_b   1.000
_cell.length_c   1.000
_cell.angle_alpha   90.00
_cell.angle_beta   90.00
_cell.angle_gamma   90.00
#
_symmetry.space_group_name_H-M   'P 1'
#
loop_
_entity.id
_entity.type
_entity.pdbx_description
1 polymer ?
#
loop_
_entity_poly.entity_id
_entity_poly.type
_entity_poly.pdbx_seq_one_letter_code
_entity_poly.pdbx_strand_id
1 'polypeptide(L)'
;MTRDQAGELRAALGDALTERREFVRTVGTRRDDGAYVVERRGADSAGHRKVFEDFAECRRLYDRLPAEFTADDVRHVGVTGGRRHMLVWHFAEHDAFDCALVSRQPLTARKGGE
;
A
#
# COMPACT_ATOMS: atom_id res chain seq x y z
N MET A 1 -22.40 -6.49 -27.88
CA MET A 1 -21.20 -6.62 -27.04
C MET A 1 -21.19 -8.03 -26.47
N THR A 2 -20.31 -8.88 -26.98
CA THR A 2 -20.24 -10.30 -26.62
C THR A 2 -19.26 -10.52 -25.47
N ARG A 3 -19.51 -11.58 -24.69
CA ARG A 3 -18.73 -11.99 -23.51
C ARG A 3 -17.23 -12.19 -23.80
N ASP A 4 -16.90 -12.42 -25.06
CA ASP A 4 -15.57 -12.64 -25.61
C ASP A 4 -14.70 -11.35 -25.61
N GLN A 5 -15.28 -10.21 -25.98
CA GLN A 5 -14.58 -8.90 -25.93
C GLN A 5 -14.27 -8.43 -24.50
N ALA A 6 -15.05 -8.89 -23.51
CA ALA A 6 -14.78 -8.60 -22.10
C ALA A 6 -13.59 -9.41 -21.55
N GLY A 7 -13.29 -10.57 -22.14
CA GLY A 7 -12.16 -11.43 -21.76
C GLY A 7 -10.82 -10.90 -22.27
N GLU A 8 -10.76 -10.51 -23.55
CA GLU A 8 -9.56 -9.91 -24.16
C GLU A 8 -9.20 -8.56 -23.53
N LEU A 9 -10.18 -7.72 -23.21
CA LEU A 9 -9.93 -6.46 -22.52
C LEU A 9 -9.42 -6.71 -21.09
N ARG A 10 -9.94 -7.72 -20.38
CA ARG A 10 -9.43 -8.12 -19.05
C ARG A 10 -8.01 -8.70 -19.11
N ALA A 11 -7.68 -9.46 -20.16
CA ALA A 11 -6.35 -10.05 -20.31
C ALA A 11 -5.30 -9.02 -20.74
N ALA A 12 -5.65 -8.10 -21.65
CA ALA A 12 -4.80 -6.99 -22.05
C ALA A 12 -4.62 -5.94 -20.94
N LEU A 13 -5.61 -5.77 -20.05
CA LEU A 13 -5.41 -5.06 -18.79
C LEU A 13 -4.57 -5.88 -17.80
N GLY A 14 -4.77 -7.20 -17.71
CA GLY A 14 -4.06 -8.09 -16.78
C GLY A 14 -2.54 -8.05 -16.92
N ASP A 15 -2.03 -8.09 -18.16
CA ASP A 15 -0.59 -8.01 -18.47
C ASP A 15 -0.01 -6.59 -18.20
N ALA A 16 -0.87 -5.57 -18.19
CA ALA A 16 -0.53 -4.18 -17.84
C ALA A 16 -0.77 -3.82 -16.35
N LEU A 17 -1.33 -4.73 -15.55
CA LEU A 17 -1.82 -4.46 -14.17
C LEU A 17 -0.85 -4.91 -13.07
N THR A 18 0.13 -5.74 -13.40
CA THR A 18 1.19 -6.15 -12.46
C THR A 18 2.26 -5.07 -12.37
N GLU A 19 1.95 -4.03 -11.62
CA GLU A 19 2.86 -2.92 -11.36
C GLU A 19 3.61 -3.16 -10.04
N ARG A 20 4.91 -3.46 -10.15
CA ARG A 20 5.84 -3.40 -9.01
C ARG A 20 6.49 -2.03 -9.00
N ARG A 21 6.33 -1.31 -7.89
CA ARG A 21 6.93 0.00 -7.67
C ARG A 21 7.81 -0.02 -6.44
N GLU A 22 9.09 0.29 -6.64
CA GLU A 22 10.06 0.39 -5.57
C GLU A 22 10.16 1.83 -5.06
N PHE A 23 10.10 1.97 -3.75
CA PHE A 23 10.29 3.22 -3.03
C PHE A 23 11.59 3.18 -2.23
N VAL A 24 11.88 4.21 -1.45
CA VAL A 24 13.12 4.26 -0.67
C VAL A 24 13.17 3.12 0.35
N ARG A 25 12.09 2.90 1.11
CA ARG A 25 12.03 1.85 2.16
C ARG A 25 11.04 0.75 1.87
N THR A 26 10.09 0.98 0.98
CA THR A 26 9.01 0.04 0.71
C THR A 26 8.95 -0.37 -0.76
N VAL A 27 8.20 -1.43 -1.03
CA VAL A 27 7.83 -1.85 -2.37
C VAL A 27 6.32 -2.07 -2.38
N GLY A 28 5.63 -1.40 -3.30
CA GLY A 28 4.23 -1.68 -3.62
C GLY A 28 4.15 -2.61 -4.82
N THR A 29 3.31 -3.64 -4.78
CA THR A 29 3.09 -4.53 -5.92
C THR A 29 1.60 -4.78 -6.10
N ARG A 30 1.06 -4.41 -7.26
CA ARG A 30 -0.22 -4.93 -7.73
C ARG A 30 0.05 -6.30 -8.35
N ARG A 31 -0.67 -7.34 -7.94
CA ARG A 31 -0.54 -8.69 -8.47
C ARG A 31 -1.60 -8.97 -9.53
N ASP A 32 -1.36 -9.99 -10.34
CA ASP A 32 -2.30 -10.50 -11.34
C ASP A 32 -3.62 -10.98 -10.72
N ASP A 33 -3.58 -11.43 -9.46
CA ASP A 33 -4.76 -11.85 -8.70
C ASP A 33 -5.61 -10.67 -8.17
N GLY A 34 -5.15 -9.43 -8.38
CA GLY A 34 -5.81 -8.20 -7.93
C GLY A 34 -5.32 -7.69 -6.58
N ALA A 35 -4.63 -8.52 -5.78
CA ALA A 35 -4.08 -8.11 -4.51
C ALA A 35 -3.07 -6.98 -4.63
N TYR A 36 -3.04 -6.13 -3.61
CA TYR A 36 -1.99 -5.14 -3.45
C TYR A 36 -1.09 -5.51 -2.28
N VAL A 37 0.22 -5.47 -2.50
CA VAL A 37 1.19 -5.94 -1.53
C VAL A 37 2.20 -4.88 -1.21
N VAL A 38 2.38 -4.61 0.07
CA VAL A 38 3.40 -3.71 0.59
C VAL A 38 4.47 -4.52 1.31
N GLU A 39 5.71 -4.33 0.92
CA GLU A 39 6.87 -5.01 1.51
C GLU A 39 7.93 -3.99 1.93
N ARG A 40 8.82 -4.40 2.84
CA ARG A 40 10.08 -3.67 3.04
C ARG A 40 11.01 -3.93 1.86
N ARG A 41 11.65 -2.88 1.37
CA ARG A 41 12.70 -3.01 0.37
C ARG A 41 13.89 -3.78 0.94
N GLY A 42 14.38 -4.78 0.21
CA GLY A 42 15.54 -5.61 0.59
C GLY A 42 15.27 -6.66 1.66
N ALA A 43 14.00 -6.98 1.96
CA ALA A 43 13.65 -8.06 2.87
C ALA A 43 13.16 -9.28 2.08
N ASP A 44 13.93 -10.38 2.08
CA ASP A 44 13.60 -11.62 1.37
C ASP A 44 12.58 -12.52 2.12
N SER A 45 12.29 -12.24 3.39
CA SER A 45 11.41 -13.10 4.21
C SER A 45 9.95 -12.68 4.14
N ALA A 46 9.06 -13.64 3.87
CA ALA A 46 7.61 -13.48 3.76
C ALA A 46 6.94 -12.79 4.98
N GLY A 47 7.57 -12.79 6.15
CA GLY A 47 7.06 -12.12 7.37
C GLY A 47 7.06 -10.58 7.33
N HIS A 48 7.71 -9.97 6.33
CA HIS A 48 7.89 -8.52 6.21
C HIS A 48 6.96 -7.85 5.19
N ARG A 49 5.88 -8.53 4.79
CA ARG A 49 4.89 -7.98 3.87
C ARG A 49 3.48 -7.90 4.47
N LYS A 50 2.67 -7.01 3.91
CA LYS A 50 1.23 -6.94 4.12
C LYS A 50 0.55 -7.07 2.77
N VAL A 51 -0.29 -8.09 2.65
CA VAL A 51 -1.18 -8.31 1.51
C VAL A 51 -2.55 -7.71 1.84
N PHE A 52 -3.05 -6.92 0.91
CA PHE A 52 -4.40 -6.39 0.84
C PHE A 52 -5.15 -7.12 -0.27
N GLU A 53 -6.46 -7.28 -0.13
CA GLU A 53 -7.35 -7.85 -1.15
C GLU A 53 -7.25 -7.08 -2.47
N ASP A 54 -7.09 -5.76 -2.39
CA ASP A 54 -6.85 -4.87 -3.51
C ASP A 54 -6.23 -3.54 -3.04
N PHE A 55 -5.85 -2.67 -3.99
CA PHE A 55 -5.28 -1.36 -3.65
C PHE A 55 -6.28 -0.43 -2.95
N ALA A 56 -7.58 -0.55 -3.24
CA ALA A 56 -8.59 0.27 -2.59
C ALA A 56 -8.77 -0.11 -1.12
N GLU A 57 -8.55 -1.36 -0.70
CA GLU A 57 -8.48 -1.73 0.71
C GLU A 57 -7.33 -0.99 1.43
N CYS A 58 -6.16 -0.91 0.80
CA CYS A 58 -5.02 -0.13 1.32
C CYS A 58 -5.37 1.37 1.43
N ARG A 59 -6.08 1.91 0.42
CA ARG A 59 -6.56 3.30 0.42
C ARG A 59 -7.59 3.58 1.52
N ARG A 60 -8.57 2.67 1.72
CA ARG A 60 -9.54 2.79 2.82
C ARG A 60 -8.90 2.70 4.20
N LEU A 61 -7.81 1.95 4.35
CA LEU A 61 -7.01 2.01 5.59
C LEU A 61 -6.44 3.41 5.77
N TYR A 62 -5.77 3.97 4.76
CA TYR A 62 -5.23 5.32 4.81
C TYR A 62 -6.31 6.37 5.11
N ASP A 63 -7.44 6.34 4.41
CA ASP A 63 -8.52 7.33 4.53
C ASP A 63 -9.09 7.40 5.96
N ARG A 64 -9.15 6.26 6.66
CA ARG A 64 -9.64 6.17 8.06
C ARG A 64 -8.64 6.67 9.11
N LEU A 65 -7.37 6.83 8.77
CA LEU A 65 -6.38 7.33 9.72
C LEU A 65 -6.67 8.81 10.05
N PRO A 66 -6.30 9.29 11.25
CA PRO A 66 -6.35 10.71 11.56
C PRO A 66 -5.48 11.55 10.60
N ALA A 67 -5.67 12.87 10.60
CA ALA A 67 -4.87 13.79 9.79
C ALA A 67 -3.37 13.70 10.10
N GLU A 68 -3.02 13.48 11.38
CA GLU A 68 -1.68 13.12 11.83
C GLU A 68 -1.74 11.78 12.55
N PHE A 69 -0.88 10.84 12.15
CA PHE A 69 -0.93 9.48 12.65
C PHE A 69 0.45 8.87 12.82
N THR A 70 0.55 7.99 13.80
CA THR A 70 1.75 7.19 14.09
C THR A 70 1.55 5.76 13.63
N ALA A 71 2.58 4.93 13.83
CA ALA A 71 2.44 3.49 13.64
C ALA A 71 1.31 2.89 14.52
N ASP A 72 1.04 3.41 15.72
CA ASP A 72 0.03 2.80 16.59
C ASP A 72 -1.42 2.98 16.09
N ASP A 73 -1.67 4.06 15.36
CA ASP A 73 -2.94 4.38 14.72
C ASP A 73 -3.25 3.44 13.55
N VAL A 74 -2.21 2.85 12.93
CA VAL A 74 -2.35 1.90 11.81
C VAL A 74 -2.85 0.55 12.31
N ARG A 75 -4.17 0.47 12.53
CA ARG A 75 -4.85 -0.74 13.02
C ARG A 75 -5.65 -1.39 11.90
N HIS A 76 -5.22 -2.57 11.49
CA HIS A 76 -5.89 -3.38 10.47
C HIS A 76 -5.66 -4.87 10.74
N VAL A 77 -6.57 -5.72 10.25
CA VAL A 77 -6.41 -7.19 10.28
C VAL A 77 -5.07 -7.57 9.64
N GLY A 78 -4.27 -8.35 10.38
CA GLY A 78 -2.95 -8.79 9.96
C GLY A 78 -1.86 -7.71 9.99
N VAL A 79 -2.12 -6.53 10.56
CA VAL A 79 -1.12 -5.46 10.71
C VAL A 79 -0.72 -5.30 12.17
N THR A 80 0.45 -5.80 12.51
CA THR A 80 1.02 -5.73 13.86
C THR A 80 2.50 -5.34 13.82
N GLY A 81 2.99 -4.76 14.92
CA GLY A 81 4.41 -4.46 15.14
C GLY A 81 5.06 -3.71 13.97
N GLY A 82 6.17 -4.25 13.45
CA GLY A 82 6.96 -3.64 12.38
C GLY A 82 6.22 -3.39 11.05
N ARG A 83 5.07 -4.05 10.80
CA ARG A 83 4.22 -3.81 9.62
C ARG A 83 3.51 -2.47 9.69
N ARG A 84 3.18 -2.00 10.90
CA ARG A 84 2.60 -0.67 11.12
C ARG A 84 3.55 0.42 10.64
N HIS A 85 4.79 0.35 11.07
CA HIS A 85 5.85 1.28 10.66
C HIS A 85 6.09 1.21 9.14
N MET A 86 6.08 0.02 8.56
CA MET A 86 6.22 -0.15 7.11
C MET A 86 5.11 0.57 6.36
N LEU A 87 3.86 0.48 6.81
CA LEU A 87 2.75 1.17 6.16
C LEU A 87 2.84 2.69 6.31
N VAL A 88 3.30 3.21 7.46
CA VAL A 88 3.56 4.65 7.61
C VAL A 88 4.60 5.14 6.59
N TRP A 89 5.70 4.41 6.42
CA TRP A 89 6.68 4.72 5.36
C TRP A 89 6.06 4.63 3.97
N HIS A 90 5.26 3.60 3.72
CA HIS A 90 4.64 3.40 2.42
C HIS A 90 3.73 4.56 2.03
N PHE A 91 2.86 5.01 2.94
CA PHE A 91 1.97 6.14 2.67
C PHE A 91 2.74 7.43 2.39
N ALA A 92 3.83 7.69 3.12
CA ALA A 92 4.64 8.88 2.89
C ALA A 92 5.54 8.81 1.64
N GLU A 93 5.78 7.62 1.09
CA GLU A 93 6.63 7.42 -0.10
C GLU A 93 5.83 7.35 -1.41
N HIS A 94 4.54 7.02 -1.34
CA HIS A 94 3.72 6.67 -2.49
C HIS A 94 2.78 7.83 -2.87
N ASP A 95 2.94 8.39 -4.08
CA ASP A 95 2.20 9.57 -4.59
C ASP A 95 0.68 9.46 -4.61
N ALA A 96 0.10 8.26 -4.75
CA ALA A 96 -1.34 8.09 -4.61
C ALA A 96 -1.89 8.45 -3.20
N PHE A 97 -1.03 8.62 -2.20
CA PHE A 97 -1.37 9.12 -0.87
C PHE A 97 -0.74 10.51 -0.70
N ASP A 98 -1.58 11.52 -0.52
CA ASP A 98 -1.11 12.86 -0.17
C ASP A 98 -0.66 12.85 1.29
N CYS A 99 0.57 12.42 1.56
CA CYS A 99 1.07 12.16 2.90
C CYS A 99 2.58 12.43 2.99
N ALA A 100 3.02 13.03 4.09
CA ALA A 100 4.42 13.32 4.34
C ALA A 100 4.82 12.95 5.78
N LEU A 101 6.09 12.64 5.99
CA LEU A 101 6.62 12.43 7.34
C LEU A 101 6.93 13.77 8.00
N VAL A 102 6.40 13.94 9.20
CA VAL A 102 6.60 15.14 10.03
C VAL A 102 7.50 14.87 11.24
N SER A 103 7.61 13.60 11.67
CA SER A 103 8.58 13.19 12.69
C SER A 103 9.08 11.77 12.44
N ARG A 104 10.31 11.50 12.90
CA ARG A 104 10.92 10.16 12.84
C ARG A 104 10.89 9.43 14.19
N GLN A 105 10.71 10.17 15.30
CA GLN A 105 10.69 9.63 16.65
C GLN A 105 9.68 10.41 17.53
N PRO A 106 8.47 9.87 17.77
CA PRO A 106 7.92 8.67 17.11
C PRO A 106 7.77 8.87 15.59
N LEU A 107 7.71 7.77 14.83
CA LEU A 107 7.48 7.84 13.39
C LEU A 107 6.06 8.33 13.14
N THR A 108 5.94 9.55 12.65
CA THR A 108 4.67 10.27 12.48
C THR A 108 4.55 10.78 11.07
N ALA A 109 3.42 10.49 10.45
CA ALA A 109 3.04 10.99 9.15
C ALA A 109 1.82 11.91 9.27
N ARG A 110 1.72 12.86 8.34
CA ARG A 110 0.62 13.78 8.22
C ARG A 110 0.07 13.73 6.81
N LYS A 111 -1.25 13.70 6.68
CA LYS A 111 -1.96 13.83 5.41
C LYS A 111 -1.82 15.27 4.89
N GLY A 112 -1.67 15.43 3.58
CA GLY A 112 -1.80 16.72 2.92
C GLY A 112 -3.28 17.12 2.82
N GLY A 113 -3.50 18.43 2.84
CA GLY A 113 -4.82 19.03 3.04
C GLY A 113 -5.12 19.32 4.52
N GLU A 114 -5.68 20.50 4.77
CA GLU A 114 -6.27 20.90 6.07
C GLU A 114 -7.44 20.00 6.49
#